data_AF-A0A9D4X1W0-F1
#
_entry.id   AF-A0A9D4X1W0-F1
#
_cell.length_a   1.000
_cell.length_b   1.000
_cell.length_c   1.000
_cell.angle_alpha   90.00
_cell.angle_beta   90.00
_cell.angle_gamma   90.00
#
_symmetry.space_group_name_H-M   'P 1'
#
loop_
_entity.id
_entity.type
_entity.pdbx_description
1 polymer ?
#
loop_
_entity_poly.entity_id
_entity_poly.type
_entity_poly.pdbx_seq_one_letter_code
_entity_poly.pdbx_strand_id
1 'polypeptide(L)'
;MENLLTSIEIIRRYRASQFDLIKAGLKADGEVISINMAFLKAGTPSPTGFVMNLQPSEAEAGFDIRVPPTADTESLERRIAEEWAPTWRNMSFTVSIYLEIFHYFC
;
A
#
# COMPACT_ATOMS: atom_id res chain seq x y z
N MET A 1 -9.66 3.27 -13.49
CA MET A 1 -9.90 3.55 -12.06
C MET A 1 -10.38 2.34 -11.26
N GLU A 2 -11.29 1.51 -11.77
CA GLU A 2 -11.86 0.37 -11.01
C GLU A 2 -10.79 -0.63 -10.50
N ASN A 3 -9.76 -0.90 -11.30
CA ASN A 3 -8.65 -1.77 -10.91
C ASN A 3 -7.86 -1.23 -9.70
N LEU A 4 -7.54 0.08 -9.70
CA LEU A 4 -6.83 0.70 -8.58
C LEU A 4 -7.67 0.71 -7.30
N LEU A 5 -8.97 1.00 -7.41
CA LEU A 5 -9.88 0.97 -6.27
C LEU A 5 -10.01 -0.45 -5.69
N THR A 6 -10.05 -1.47 -6.56
CA THR A 6 -10.03 -2.88 -6.14
C THR A 6 -8.76 -3.20 -5.36
N SER A 7 -7.61 -2.74 -5.84
CA SER A 7 -6.33 -2.91 -5.14
C SER A 7 -6.27 -2.18 -3.80
N ILE A 8 -6.76 -0.93 -3.74
CA ILE A 8 -6.87 -0.17 -2.49
C ILE A 8 -7.74 -0.92 -1.47
N GLU A 9 -8.85 -1.52 -1.91
CA GLU A 9 -9.74 -2.28 -1.05
C GLU A 9 -9.07 -3.55 -0.49
N ILE A 10 -8.32 -4.29 -1.31
CA ILE A 10 -7.55 -5.46 -0.85
C ILE A 10 -6.51 -5.04 0.19
N ILE A 11 -5.78 -3.95 -0.06
CA ILE A 11 -4.78 -3.41 0.88
C ILE A 11 -5.44 -2.98 2.20
N ARG A 12 -6.61 -2.32 2.14
CA ARG A 12 -7.37 -1.93 3.33
C ARG A 12 -7.81 -3.13 4.15
N ARG A 13 -8.26 -4.20 3.52
CA ARG A 13 -8.62 -5.46 4.22
C ARG A 13 -7.42 -6.10 4.89
N TYR A 14 -6.27 -6.10 4.23
CA TYR A 14 -5.04 -6.60 4.83
C TYR A 14 -4.61 -5.75 6.04
N ARG A 15 -4.67 -4.42 5.94
CA ARG A 15 -4.42 -3.54 7.08
C ARG A 15 -5.38 -3.83 8.25
N ALA A 16 -6.67 -4.05 7.96
CA ALA A 16 -7.65 -4.39 8.99
C ALA A 16 -7.31 -5.71 9.68
N SER A 17 -6.89 -6.74 8.92
CA SER A 17 -6.51 -8.03 9.51
C SER A 17 -5.26 -7.93 10.41
N GLN A 18 -4.28 -7.08 10.06
CA GLN A 18 -3.16 -6.79 10.95
C GLN A 18 -3.62 -6.11 12.26
N PHE A 19 -4.58 -5.20 12.18
CA PHE A 19 -5.14 -4.53 13.35
C PHE A 19 -5.97 -5.46 14.23
N ASP A 20 -6.66 -6.43 13.64
CA ASP A 20 -7.42 -7.44 14.38
C ASP A 20 -6.49 -8.36 15.20
N LEU A 21 -5.28 -8.66 14.70
CA LEU A 21 -4.26 -9.39 15.48
C LEU A 21 -3.83 -8.62 16.73
N ILE A 22 -3.69 -7.29 16.62
CA ILE A 22 -3.37 -6.43 17.78
C ILE A 22 -4.52 -6.45 18.77
N LYS A 23 -5.76 -6.25 18.31
CA LYS A 23 -6.95 -6.25 19.17
C LYS A 23 -7.16 -7.57 19.89
N ALA A 24 -6.86 -8.68 19.24
CA ALA A 24 -6.92 -10.02 19.81
C ALA A 24 -5.79 -10.30 20.81
N GLY A 25 -4.81 -9.39 20.96
CA GLY A 25 -3.65 -9.57 21.83
C GLY A 25 -2.66 -10.61 21.29
N LEU A 26 -2.74 -10.97 20.01
CA LEU A 26 -1.87 -11.98 19.39
C LEU A 26 -0.51 -11.41 18.96
N LYS A 27 -0.45 -10.10 18.70
CA LYS A 27 0.77 -9.37 18.31
C LYS A 27 0.80 -7.98 18.93
N ALA A 28 1.99 -7.49 19.25
CA ALA A 28 2.18 -6.09 19.62
C ALA A 28 2.17 -5.16 18.39
N ASP A 29 1.96 -3.86 18.61
CA ASP A 29 1.91 -2.84 17.55
C ASP A 29 3.20 -2.82 16.69
N GLY A 30 4.36 -3.08 17.31
CA GLY A 30 5.65 -3.17 16.63
C GLY A 30 5.94 -4.50 15.92
N GLU A 31 5.02 -5.47 15.97
CA GLU A 31 5.20 -6.82 15.38
C GLU A 31 4.30 -7.08 14.17
N VAL A 32 3.46 -6.11 13.81
CA VAL A 32 2.58 -6.16 12.64
C VAL A 32 3.12 -5.29 11.52
N ILE A 33 2.74 -5.62 10.29
CA ILE A 33 3.00 -4.75 9.14
C ILE A 33 1.95 -3.63 9.15
N SER A 34 2.40 -2.38 9.24
CA SER A 34 1.52 -1.21 9.22
C SER A 34 1.51 -0.59 7.83
N ILE A 35 0.32 -0.24 7.33
CA ILE A 35 0.15 0.33 5.98
C ILE A 35 -0.72 1.57 6.06
N ASN A 36 -0.21 2.70 5.56
CA ASN A 36 -0.95 3.95 5.43
C ASN A 36 -0.99 4.39 3.97
N MET A 37 -2.15 4.88 3.53
CA MET A 37 -2.25 5.51 2.21
C MET A 37 -1.71 6.94 2.34
N ALA A 38 -0.58 7.22 1.70
CA ALA A 38 0.10 8.50 1.77
C ALA A 38 -0.53 9.53 0.83
N PHE A 39 -0.90 9.12 -0.39
CA PHE A 39 -1.59 9.98 -1.34
C PHE A 39 -2.44 9.16 -2.32
N LEU A 40 -3.45 9.83 -2.89
CA LEU A 40 -4.21 9.36 -4.05
C LEU A 40 -4.29 10.52 -5.04
N LYS A 41 -3.73 10.33 -6.22
CA LYS A 41 -3.71 11.31 -7.30
C LYS A 41 -4.54 10.76 -8.46
N ALA A 42 -5.58 11.48 -8.83
CA ALA A 42 -6.42 11.16 -9.99
C ALA A 42 -6.93 12.46 -10.59
N GLY A 43 -7.04 12.53 -11.91
CA GLY A 43 -7.59 13.71 -12.61
C GLY A 43 -6.86 14.02 -13.91
N THR A 44 -7.60 14.60 -14.86
CA THR A 44 -7.02 15.13 -16.10
C THR A 44 -6.72 16.63 -15.89
N PRO A 45 -5.44 17.05 -15.96
CA PRO A 45 -5.09 18.45 -15.77
C PRO A 45 -5.64 19.33 -16.89
N SER A 46 -6.05 20.54 -16.54
CA SER A 46 -6.53 21.60 -17.41
C SER A 46 -5.87 22.94 -17.01
N PRO A 47 -5.89 23.96 -17.88
CA PRO A 47 -5.26 25.25 -17.57
C PRO A 47 -5.77 25.92 -16.29
N THR A 48 -6.99 25.61 -15.84
CA THR A 48 -7.63 26.21 -14.66
C THR A 48 -7.77 25.24 -13.47
N GLY A 49 -7.18 24.05 -13.53
CA GLY A 49 -7.34 23.01 -12.50
C GLY A 49 -7.55 21.63 -13.10
N PHE A 50 -8.56 20.88 -12.66
CA PHE A 50 -8.88 19.55 -13.20
C PHE A 50 -10.20 19.54 -13.94
N VAL A 51 -10.27 18.73 -15.00
CA VAL A 51 -11.51 18.48 -15.73
C VAL A 51 -12.42 17.61 -14.86
N MET A 52 -13.52 18.19 -14.35
CA MET A 52 -14.45 17.50 -13.43
C MET A 52 -15.56 16.70 -14.13
N ASN A 53 -15.74 16.91 -15.44
CA ASN A 53 -16.76 16.24 -16.26
C ASN A 53 -16.23 15.02 -17.03
N LEU A 54 -14.96 14.66 -16.84
CA LEU A 54 -14.33 13.50 -17.45
C LEU A 54 -13.83 12.56 -16.36
N GLN A 55 -14.15 11.28 -16.48
CA GLN A 55 -13.52 10.28 -15.62
C GLN A 55 -12.04 10.17 -16.01
N PRO A 56 -11.10 10.36 -15.07
CA PRO A 56 -9.68 10.25 -15.38
C PRO A 56 -9.31 8.82 -15.77
N SER A 57 -8.53 8.70 -16.85
CA SER A 57 -7.99 7.43 -17.35
C SER A 57 -6.86 6.89 -16.47
N GLU A 58 -6.13 7.77 -15.81
CA GLU A 58 -4.98 7.46 -14.97
C GLU A 58 -5.21 7.88 -13.52
N ALA A 59 -4.70 7.07 -12.60
CA ALA A 59 -4.70 7.35 -11.18
C ALA A 59 -3.50 6.65 -10.53
N GLU A 60 -2.96 7.26 -9.49
CA GLU A 60 -1.77 6.81 -8.75
C GLU A 60 -2.08 6.86 -7.26
N ALA A 61 -1.67 5.83 -6.51
CA ALA A 61 -1.78 5.81 -5.06
C ALA A 61 -0.42 5.46 -4.45
N GLY A 62 0.00 6.23 -3.45
CA GLY A 62 1.20 5.97 -2.67
C GLY A 62 0.85 5.37 -1.31
N PHE A 63 1.64 4.38 -0.88
CA PHE A 63 1.48 3.73 0.41
C PHE A 63 2.78 3.81 1.21
N ASP A 64 2.67 4.22 2.48
CA ASP A 64 3.71 4.07 3.50
C ASP A 64 3.54 2.70 4.16
N ILE A 65 4.52 1.82 4.00
CA ILE A 65 4.51 0.46 4.55
C ILE A 65 5.64 0.34 5.55
N ARG A 66 5.30 0.07 6.82
CA ARG A 66 6.24 -0.18 7.90
C ARG A 66 6.32 -1.67 8.13
N VAL A 67 7.51 -2.22 7.89
CA VAL A 67 7.78 -3.65 8.01
C VAL A 67 8.65 -3.88 9.25
N PRO A 68 8.19 -4.65 10.24
CA PRO A 68 9.02 -4.97 11.39
C PRO A 68 10.14 -5.94 10.99
N PRO A 69 11.28 -5.95 11.71
CA PRO A 69 12.43 -6.80 11.38
C PRO A 69 12.12 -8.30 11.47
N THR A 70 11.02 -8.67 12.13
CA THR A 70 10.56 -10.06 12.26
C THR A 70 9.59 -10.50 11.15
N ALA A 71 9.15 -9.58 10.29
CA ALA A 71 8.25 -9.91 9.20
C ALA A 71 8.98 -10.56 8.01
N ASP A 72 8.28 -11.49 7.37
CA ASP A 72 8.72 -12.09 6.11
C ASP A 72 8.48 -11.10 4.95
N THR A 73 9.56 -10.44 4.54
CA THR A 73 9.58 -9.48 3.43
C THR A 73 9.30 -10.14 2.08
N GLU A 74 9.74 -11.38 1.86
CA GLU A 74 9.53 -12.09 0.59
C GLU A 74 8.05 -12.41 0.39
N SER A 75 7.36 -12.86 1.45
CA SER A 75 5.91 -13.06 1.42
C SER A 75 5.14 -11.76 1.19
N LEU A 76 5.63 -10.63 1.71
CA LEU A 76 5.01 -9.32 1.48
C LEU A 76 5.20 -8.86 0.02
N GLU A 77 6.40 -9.00 -0.54
CA GLU A 77 6.68 -8.68 -1.95
C GLU A 77 5.84 -9.53 -2.90
N ARG A 78 5.75 -10.85 -2.65
CA ARG A 78 4.89 -11.73 -3.41
C ARG A 78 3.42 -11.30 -3.35
N ARG A 79 2.94 -10.94 -2.15
CA ARG A 79 1.56 -10.43 -1.99
C ARG A 79 1.33 -9.15 -2.78
N ILE A 80 2.29 -8.22 -2.78
CA ILE A 80 2.21 -6.99 -3.58
C ILE A 80 2.08 -7.33 -5.07
N ALA A 81 2.94 -8.21 -5.58
CA ALA A 81 2.97 -8.55 -7.00
C ALA A 81 1.76 -9.39 -7.46
N GLU A 82 1.30 -10.35 -6.65
CA GLU A 82 0.29 -11.32 -7.05
C GLU A 82 -1.14 -10.92 -6.68
N GLU A 83 -1.32 -10.21 -5.56
CA GLU A 83 -2.65 -9.87 -5.04
C GLU A 83 -2.98 -8.39 -5.19
N TRP A 84 -2.04 -7.52 -4.81
CA TRP A 84 -2.31 -6.08 -4.74
C TRP A 84 -2.18 -5.41 -6.10
N ALA A 85 -1.14 -5.69 -6.86
CA ALA A 85 -0.91 -5.09 -8.18
C ALA A 85 -0.53 -6.14 -9.24
N PRO A 86 -1.39 -7.15 -9.49
CA PRO A 86 -1.08 -8.17 -10.47
C PRO A 86 -1.11 -7.63 -11.90
N THR A 87 -0.23 -8.18 -12.74
CA THR A 87 -0.05 -7.79 -14.15
C THR A 87 -1.36 -7.81 -14.95
N TRP A 88 -2.27 -8.74 -14.66
CA TRP A 88 -3.55 -8.86 -15.36
C TRP A 88 -4.53 -7.71 -15.07
N ARG A 89 -4.32 -6.90 -14.03
CA ARG A 89 -5.12 -5.68 -13.76
C ARG A 89 -4.66 -4.47 -14.56
N ASN A 90 -3.69 -4.62 -15.46
CA ASN A 90 -3.16 -3.52 -16.28
C ASN A 90 -2.73 -2.32 -15.43
N MET A 91 -2.02 -2.60 -14.34
CA MET A 91 -1.42 -1.61 -13.44
C MET A 91 0.07 -1.89 -13.33
N SER A 92 0.86 -0.83 -13.18
CA SER A 92 2.26 -0.91 -12.78
C SER A 92 2.39 -0.54 -11.30
N PHE A 93 3.42 -1.05 -10.65
CA PHE A 93 3.77 -0.66 -9.30
C PHE A 93 5.30 -0.47 -9.20
N THR A 94 5.72 0.28 -8.19
CA THR A 94 7.14 0.43 -7.85
C THR A 94 7.26 0.34 -6.34
N VAL A 95 8.17 -0.51 -5.86
CA VAL A 95 8.49 -0.63 -4.44
C VAL A 95 9.86 0.02 -4.22
N SER A 96 9.95 0.85 -3.18
CA SER A 96 11.20 1.43 -2.71
C SER A 96 11.34 1.10 -1.24
N ILE A 97 12.38 0.34 -0.89
CA ILE A 97 12.63 -0.11 0.48
C ILE A 97 13.67 0.82 1.11
N TYR A 98 13.29 1.45 2.23
CA TYR A 98 14.22 2.21 3.06
C TYR A 98 14.59 1.36 4.28
N LEU A 99 15.79 0.78 4.29
CA LEU A 99 16.33 0.10 5.47
C LEU A 99 16.86 1.15 6.45
N GLU A 100 16.05 1.56 7.43
CA GLU A 100 16.59 2.20 8.63
C GLU A 100 17.19 1.12 9.53
N ILE A 101 18.46 0.79 9.28
CA ILE A 101 19.26 -0.05 10.17
C ILE A 101 19.46 0.75 11.45
N PHE A 102 18.60 0.55 12.46
CA PHE A 102 18.93 0.91 13.84
C PHE A 102 20.04 -0.05 14.28
N HIS A 103 21.30 0.33 14.02
CA HIS A 103 22.45 -0.22 14.72
C HIS A 103 22.22 0.07 16.20
N TYR A 104 21.79 -0.93 16.97
CA TYR A 104 21.86 -0.88 18.42
C TYR A 104 23.35 -0.82 18.80
N PHE A 105 23.88 0.39 18.94
CA PHE A 105 25.06 0.61 19.76
C PHE A 105 24.61 0.48 21.21
N CYS A 106 24.94 -0.65 21.84
CA CYS A 106 25.14 -0.77 23.28
C CYS A 106 26.34 -1.69 23.52
#